data_AF-A0AAN2TUB6-F1
#
_entry.id   AF-A0AAN2TUB6-F1
#
_cell.length_a   1.000
_cell.length_b   1.000
_cell.length_c   1.000
_cell.angle_alpha   90.00
_cell.angle_beta   90.00
_cell.angle_gamma   90.00
#
_symmetry.space_group_name_H-M   'P 1'
#
loop_
_entity.id
_entity.type
_entity.pdbx_description
1 polymer ?
#
loop_
_entity_poly.entity_id
_entity_poly.type
_entity_poly.pdbx_seq_one_letter_code
_entity_poly.pdbx_strand_id
1 'polypeptide(L)'
;MNKCNLHTILRLPTGIFYAQGVKTNVLFFTREKTDQGNTKDVWVYDLRTNMSSFGKRNQLTMAHFEDFMKSYVSEDRSKVEDERWNKFTREEIAKKNDSLDIGLIADESLSSYDNLPDPIISAEEAILKLQQAMDLLTEVVEELREKTEEVKVSK
;
A
#
# COMPACT_ATOMS: atom_id res chain seq x y z
N MET A 1 0.72 16.39 11.36
CA MET A 1 2.09 16.96 11.32
C MET A 1 2.25 18.29 12.07
N ASN A 2 1.24 18.75 12.82
CA ASN A 2 1.28 20.01 13.55
C ASN A 2 1.93 19.92 14.93
N LYS A 3 1.62 18.89 15.73
CA LYS A 3 2.09 18.73 17.12
C LYS A 3 3.46 18.06 17.25
N CYS A 4 3.89 17.34 16.23
CA CYS A 4 5.13 16.58 16.23
C CYS A 4 5.96 16.97 15.01
N ASN A 5 7.27 16.77 15.13
CA ASN A 5 8.17 16.76 13.99
C ASN A 5 8.32 15.30 13.53
N LEU A 6 7.54 14.91 12.50
CA LEU A 6 7.70 13.63 11.84
C LEU A 6 8.90 13.73 10.90
N HIS A 7 10.05 13.27 11.34
CA HIS A 7 11.29 13.46 10.59
C HIS A 7 11.64 12.27 9.69
N THR A 8 11.10 11.07 9.96
CA THR A 8 11.42 9.88 9.16
C THR A 8 10.29 8.87 9.08
N ILE A 9 10.14 8.26 7.90
CA ILE A 9 9.27 7.12 7.62
C ILE A 9 10.11 6.00 7.01
N LEU A 10 10.01 4.79 7.55
CA LEU A 10 10.56 3.59 6.95
C LEU A 10 9.41 2.74 6.40
N ARG A 11 9.38 2.53 5.08
CA ARG A 11 8.43 1.62 4.44
C ARG A 11 8.97 0.20 4.54
N LEU A 12 8.30 -0.67 5.28
CA LEU A 12 8.75 -2.04 5.49
C LEU A 12 8.37 -2.96 4.31
N PRO A 13 9.17 -4.02 4.06
CA PRO A 13 8.85 -5.01 3.06
C PRO A 13 7.61 -5.83 3.42
N THR A 14 7.04 -6.50 2.41
CA THR A 14 5.90 -7.40 2.58
C THR A 14 6.38 -8.81 3.01
N GLY A 15 5.46 -9.61 3.57
CA GLY A 15 5.77 -11.01 3.96
C GLY A 15 6.48 -11.18 5.31
N ILE A 16 6.69 -10.09 6.06
CA ILE A 16 7.36 -10.12 7.37
C ILE A 16 6.39 -10.28 8.56
N PHE A 17 5.08 -10.14 8.33
CA PHE A 17 4.03 -10.36 9.32
C PHE A 17 3.26 -11.66 9.05
N TYR A 18 2.52 -12.13 10.05
CA TYR A 18 1.71 -13.36 9.95
C TYR A 18 0.67 -13.29 8.82
N ALA A 19 0.12 -12.09 8.57
CA ALA A 19 -0.83 -11.83 7.50
C ALA A 19 -0.08 -11.46 6.22
N GLN A 20 -0.28 -12.25 5.16
CA GLN A 20 0.28 -11.96 3.84
C GLN A 20 -0.35 -10.70 3.23
N GLY A 21 0.46 -9.93 2.50
CA GLY A 21 0.01 -8.74 1.78
C GLY A 21 -0.09 -7.45 2.59
N VAL A 22 0.05 -7.50 3.92
CA VAL A 22 -0.01 -6.28 4.75
C VAL A 22 1.20 -5.38 4.48
N LYS A 23 0.92 -4.14 4.06
CA LYS A 23 1.92 -3.08 3.87
C LYS A 23 2.02 -2.25 5.17
N THR A 24 3.21 -2.20 5.76
CA THR A 24 3.44 -1.54 7.06
C THR A 24 4.58 -0.53 6.99
N ASN A 25 4.56 0.47 7.88
CA ASN A 25 5.59 1.50 7.96
C ASN A 25 5.97 1.75 9.42
N VAL A 26 7.19 2.24 9.66
CA VAL A 26 7.63 2.75 10.96
C VAL A 26 7.74 4.27 10.87
N LEU A 27 7.11 4.98 11.81
CA LEU A 27 7.14 6.44 11.88
C LEU A 27 8.05 6.88 13.02
N PHE A 28 9.00 7.76 12.72
CA PHE A 28 9.89 8.35 13.70
C PHE A 28 9.58 9.83 13.84
N PHE A 29 9.17 10.24 15.04
CA PHE A 29 8.78 11.61 15.31
C PHE A 29 9.12 12.03 16.73
N THR A 30 9.38 13.33 16.91
CA THR A 30 9.52 13.96 18.22
C THR A 30 8.30 14.80 18.52
N ARG A 31 7.85 14.79 19.78
CA ARG A 31 6.84 15.73 20.26
C ARG A 31 7.51 17.09 20.43
N GLU A 32 6.94 18.10 19.78
CA GLU A 32 7.42 19.48 19.88
C GLU A 32 6.63 20.28 20.93
N LYS A 33 7.18 21.44 21.32
CA LYS A 33 6.60 22.30 22.36
C LYS A 33 5.36 23.06 21.91
N THR A 34 5.26 23.34 20.61
CA THR A 34 4.12 24.04 20.02
C THR A 34 3.15 23.04 19.41
N ASP A 35 1.95 23.51 19.08
CA ASP A 35 0.91 22.70 18.46
C ASP A 35 0.71 22.99 16.97
N GLN A 36 1.61 23.74 16.34
CA GLN A 36 1.47 24.15 14.94
C GLN A 36 2.78 24.09 14.16
N GLY A 37 2.70 23.58 12.91
CA GLY A 37 3.75 23.76 11.91
C GLY A 37 5.09 23.10 12.22
N ASN A 38 5.12 22.05 13.04
CA ASN A 38 6.36 21.46 13.56
C ASN A 38 7.12 20.56 12.58
N THR A 39 6.44 19.80 11.73
CA THR A 39 7.13 19.03 10.68
C THR A 39 7.46 19.92 9.50
N LYS A 40 8.73 19.97 9.10
CA LYS A 40 9.22 20.74 7.94
C LYS A 40 9.59 19.84 6.78
N ASP A 41 10.40 18.83 7.05
CA ASP A 41 10.86 17.84 6.09
C ASP A 41 10.67 16.45 6.66
N VAL A 42 10.34 15.51 5.78
CA VAL A 42 10.18 14.09 6.10
C VAL A 42 11.12 13.29 5.22
N TRP A 43 11.98 12.51 5.83
CA TRP A 43 12.78 11.52 5.12
C TRP A 43 11.99 10.22 4.97
N VAL A 44 12.02 9.62 3.79
CA VAL A 44 11.38 8.34 3.52
C VAL A 44 12.43 7.37 3.03
N TYR A 45 12.54 6.21 3.70
CA TYR A 45 13.34 5.08 3.24
C TYR A 45 12.42 3.99 2.67
N ASP A 46 12.62 3.61 1.42
CA ASP A 46 11.87 2.54 0.78
C ASP A 46 12.59 1.18 0.89
N LEU A 47 12.28 0.41 1.94
CA LEU A 47 12.70 -0.98 2.10
C LEU A 47 11.61 -1.96 1.62
N ARG A 48 10.73 -1.54 0.71
CA ARG A 48 9.63 -2.36 0.20
C ARG A 48 9.77 -2.66 -1.28
N THR A 49 9.95 -1.62 -2.07
CA THR A 49 9.91 -1.72 -3.54
C THR A 49 11.10 -2.54 -4.05
N ASN A 50 10.85 -3.47 -4.98
CA ASN A 50 11.83 -4.38 -5.58
C ASN A 50 12.64 -5.21 -4.56
N MET A 51 12.12 -5.41 -3.34
CA MET A 51 12.73 -6.31 -2.37
C MET A 51 12.27 -7.74 -2.59
N SER A 52 13.16 -8.69 -2.26
CA SER A 52 12.81 -10.11 -2.26
C SER A 52 11.64 -10.40 -1.32
N SER A 53 10.80 -11.38 -1.67
CA SER A 53 9.71 -11.81 -0.78
C SER A 53 10.28 -12.41 0.50
N PHE A 54 9.83 -11.91 1.65
CA PHE A 54 10.23 -12.42 2.96
C PHE A 54 9.27 -13.51 3.46
N GLY A 55 9.78 -14.40 4.30
CA GLY A 55 9.03 -15.48 4.92
C GLY A 55 9.92 -16.49 5.64
N LYS A 56 9.44 -17.71 5.87
CA LYS A 56 10.20 -18.74 6.60
C LYS A 56 11.55 -19.10 5.94
N ARG A 57 11.61 -19.09 4.61
CA ARG A 57 12.80 -19.46 3.81
C ARG A 57 13.75 -18.29 3.54
N ASN A 58 13.21 -17.06 3.50
CA ASN A 58 13.98 -15.84 3.27
C ASN A 58 13.66 -14.86 4.42
N GLN A 59 14.46 -14.91 5.47
CA GLN A 59 14.18 -14.20 6.71
C GLN A 59 14.64 -12.74 6.64
N LEU A 60 13.84 -11.85 7.21
CA LEU A 60 14.25 -10.47 7.40
C LEU A 60 15.29 -10.40 8.52
N THR A 61 16.51 -10.06 8.16
CA THR A 61 17.65 -9.89 9.08
C THR A 61 18.03 -8.42 9.26
N MET A 62 18.84 -8.15 10.28
CA MET A 62 19.37 -6.81 10.57
C MET A 62 20.17 -6.21 9.40
N ALA A 63 20.85 -7.06 8.61
CA ALA A 63 21.64 -6.64 7.46
C ALA A 63 20.83 -5.83 6.44
N HIS A 64 19.55 -6.18 6.24
CA HIS A 64 18.66 -5.44 5.32
C HIS A 64 18.38 -4.00 5.77
N PHE A 65 18.62 -3.67 7.04
CA PHE A 65 18.40 -2.33 7.59
C PHE A 65 19.69 -1.51 7.67
N GLU A 66 20.86 -2.06 7.33
CA GLU A 66 22.15 -1.38 7.54
C GLU A 66 22.21 -0.03 6.83
N ASP A 67 21.80 0.04 5.57
CA ASP A 67 21.86 1.29 4.80
C ASP A 67 20.80 2.29 5.25
N PHE A 68 19.61 1.83 5.64
CA PHE A 68 18.65 2.68 6.35
C PHE A 68 19.25 3.26 7.64
N MET A 69 19.88 2.43 8.48
CA MET A 69 20.46 2.89 9.74
C MET A 69 21.58 3.90 9.53
N LYS A 70 22.49 3.64 8.58
CA LYS A 70 23.55 4.59 8.17
C LYS A 70 22.93 5.93 7.72
N SER A 71 21.89 5.87 6.89
CA SER A 71 21.19 7.06 6.40
C SER A 71 20.51 7.81 7.55
N TYR A 72 19.87 7.09 8.46
CA TYR A 72 19.13 7.63 9.59
C TYR A 72 20.03 8.35 10.60
N VAL A 73 21.21 7.81 10.88
CA VAL A 73 22.17 8.39 11.85
C VAL A 73 23.17 9.37 11.23
N SER A 74 23.16 9.55 9.90
CA SER A 74 24.01 10.53 9.22
C SER A 74 23.83 11.92 9.82
N GLU A 75 24.94 12.60 10.10
CA GLU A 75 24.95 13.99 10.57
C GLU A 75 24.25 14.93 9.57
N ASP A 76 24.47 14.67 8.29
CA ASP A 76 23.85 15.39 7.17
C ASP A 76 23.13 14.40 6.26
N ARG A 77 21.86 14.15 6.58
CA ARG A 77 20.97 13.25 5.82
C ARG A 77 20.79 13.68 4.37
N SER A 78 21.08 14.93 4.02
CA SER A 78 20.96 15.44 2.64
C SER A 78 22.11 15.06 1.72
N LYS A 79 23.21 14.56 2.28
CA LYS A 79 24.36 14.05 1.53
C LYS A 79 24.38 12.53 1.38
N VAL A 80 23.34 11.85 1.84
CA VAL A 80 23.21 10.41 1.69
C VAL A 80 22.85 10.12 0.24
N GLU A 81 23.73 9.43 -0.47
CA GLU A 81 23.52 8.98 -1.84
C GLU A 81 22.93 7.56 -1.83
N ASP A 82 21.61 7.48 -1.65
CA ASP A 82 20.83 6.23 -1.78
C ASP A 82 19.50 6.56 -2.46
N GLU A 83 19.19 5.88 -3.57
CA GLU A 83 17.94 6.05 -4.32
C GLU A 83 16.69 5.73 -3.49
N ARG A 84 16.83 4.90 -2.44
CA ARG A 84 15.76 4.54 -1.52
C ARG A 84 15.54 5.59 -0.44
N TRP A 85 16.45 6.56 -0.27
CA TRP A 85 16.41 7.58 0.76
C TRP A 85 16.10 8.95 0.18
N ASN A 86 14.87 9.41 0.39
CA ASN A 86 14.40 10.65 -0.24
C ASN A 86 13.79 11.61 0.78
N LYS A 87 13.94 12.91 0.50
CA LYS A 87 13.37 13.98 1.33
C LYS A 87 12.12 14.53 0.68
N PHE A 88 11.10 14.77 1.49
CA PHE A 88 9.91 15.51 1.11
C PHE A 88 9.66 16.67 2.08
N THR A 89 9.46 17.85 1.51
CA THR A 89 9.03 19.02 2.27
C THR A 89 7.57 18.90 2.67
N ARG A 90 7.18 19.59 3.74
CA ARG A 90 5.79 19.69 4.19
C ARG A 90 4.86 20.22 3.10
N GLU A 91 5.37 21.11 2.23
CA GLU A 91 4.62 21.69 1.12
C GLU A 91 4.33 20.67 0.02
N GLU A 92 5.31 19.83 -0.35
CA GLU A 92 5.09 18.73 -1.30
C GLU A 92 4.07 17.73 -0.77
N ILE A 93 4.11 17.44 0.53
CA ILE A 93 3.13 16.58 1.20
C ILE A 93 1.74 17.22 1.19
N ALA A 94 1.64 18.54 1.41
CA ALA A 94 0.36 19.26 1.34
C ALA A 94 -0.26 19.18 -0.07
N LYS A 95 0.56 19.32 -1.12
CA LYS A 95 0.11 19.18 -2.51
C LYS A 95 -0.43 17.79 -2.82
N LYS A 96 0.00 16.76 -2.09
CA LYS A 96 -0.54 15.39 -2.14
C LYS A 96 -1.71 15.18 -1.16
N ASN A 97 -2.45 16.24 -0.83
CA ASN A 97 -3.59 16.20 0.09
C ASN A 97 -3.24 15.62 1.47
N ASP A 98 -2.07 15.98 1.99
CA ASP A 98 -1.51 15.48 3.25
C ASP A 98 -1.30 13.95 3.31
N SER A 99 -1.26 13.27 2.17
CA SER A 99 -0.95 11.84 2.09
C SER A 99 0.52 11.56 2.38
N LEU A 100 0.76 10.56 3.25
CA LEU A 100 2.09 10.03 3.56
C LEU A 100 2.44 8.77 2.76
N ASP A 101 1.57 8.34 1.83
CA ASP A 101 1.92 7.27 0.89
C ASP A 101 2.69 7.84 -0.30
N ILE A 102 3.92 8.23 -0.01
CA ILE A 102 4.80 8.90 -0.97
C ILE A 102 5.73 7.84 -1.56
N GLY A 103 5.21 7.10 -2.56
CA GLY A 103 5.99 6.17 -3.36
C GLY A 103 7.07 6.90 -4.15
N LEU A 104 8.25 6.29 -4.24
CA LEU A 104 9.48 6.90 -4.75
C LEU A 104 10.03 6.15 -5.96
N ILE A 105 10.11 4.83 -5.83
CA ILE A 105 10.65 3.93 -6.83
C ILE A 105 9.47 3.33 -7.61
N ALA A 106 9.59 3.33 -8.94
CA ALA A 106 8.69 2.57 -9.78
C ALA A 106 8.92 1.08 -9.49
N ASP A 107 7.91 0.44 -8.91
CA ASP A 107 7.93 -1.00 -8.68
C ASP A 107 8.03 -1.72 -10.04
N GLU A 108 8.99 -2.62 -10.18
CA GLU A 108 9.17 -3.36 -11.44
C GLU A 108 7.94 -4.20 -11.77
N SER A 109 7.16 -4.63 -10.78
CA SER A 109 5.87 -5.26 -11.02
C SER A 109 4.81 -4.27 -11.54
N LEU A 110 4.95 -2.96 -11.28
CA LEU A 110 4.09 -1.94 -11.87
C LEU A 110 4.45 -1.66 -13.35
N SER A 111 5.60 -2.10 -13.86
CA SER A 111 5.83 -2.10 -15.32
C SER A 111 4.88 -3.06 -16.07
N SER A 112 4.16 -3.92 -15.33
CA SER A 112 3.03 -4.67 -15.88
C SER A 112 1.75 -3.83 -16.02
N TYR A 113 1.64 -2.65 -15.40
CA TYR A 113 0.47 -1.76 -15.55
C TYR A 113 0.42 -1.12 -16.93
N ASP A 114 1.57 -0.90 -17.56
CA ASP A 114 1.65 -0.51 -18.97
C ASP A 114 1.16 -1.62 -19.92
N ASN A 115 1.01 -2.85 -19.40
CA ASN A 115 0.43 -4.01 -20.09
C ASN A 115 -0.99 -4.37 -19.59
N LEU A 116 -1.59 -3.56 -18.71
CA LEU A 116 -2.98 -3.78 -18.31
C LEU A 116 -3.92 -3.30 -19.43
N PRO A 117 -5.07 -3.98 -19.64
CA PRO A 117 -6.11 -3.45 -20.51
C PRO A 117 -6.57 -2.08 -19.99
N ASP A 118 -7.04 -1.23 -20.90
CA ASP A 118 -7.64 0.06 -20.56
C ASP A 118 -8.60 -0.10 -19.36
N PRO A 119 -8.51 0.73 -18.31
CA PRO A 119 -9.40 0.65 -17.16
C PRO A 119 -10.89 0.65 -17.52
N ILE A 120 -11.27 1.36 -18.59
CA ILE A 120 -12.65 1.39 -19.11
C ILE A 120 -13.01 0.00 -19.65
N ILE A 121 -12.17 -0.59 -20.50
CA ILE A 121 -12.38 -1.94 -21.05
C ILE A 121 -12.46 -2.98 -19.93
N SER A 122 -11.54 -2.90 -18.97
CA SER A 122 -11.52 -3.80 -17.81
C SER A 122 -12.81 -3.68 -16.97
N ALA A 123 -13.33 -2.46 -16.80
CA ALA A 123 -14.57 -2.22 -16.09
C ALA A 123 -15.79 -2.74 -16.86
N GLU A 124 -15.84 -2.54 -18.17
CA GLU A 124 -16.91 -3.07 -19.04
C GLU A 124 -16.94 -4.61 -19.02
N GLU A 125 -15.79 -5.27 -19.12
CA GLU A 125 -15.70 -6.73 -18.98
C GLU A 125 -16.17 -7.22 -17.60
N ALA A 126 -15.81 -6.50 -16.54
CA ALA A 126 -16.24 -6.83 -15.18
C ALA A 126 -17.77 -6.69 -15.03
N ILE A 127 -18.36 -5.62 -15.58
CA ILE A 127 -19.81 -5.42 -15.60
C ILE A 127 -20.50 -6.60 -16.30
N LEU A 128 -20.01 -7.00 -17.48
CA LEU A 128 -20.61 -8.08 -18.25
C LEU A 128 -20.56 -9.42 -17.50
N LYS A 129 -19.41 -9.74 -16.87
CA LYS A 129 -19.27 -10.95 -16.04
C LYS A 129 -20.19 -10.93 -14.82
N LEU A 130 -20.34 -9.77 -14.18
CA LEU A 130 -21.24 -9.61 -13.03
C LEU A 130 -22.70 -9.74 -13.44
N GLN A 131 -23.09 -9.20 -14.59
CA GLN A 131 -24.44 -9.34 -15.13
C GLN A 131 -24.78 -10.80 -15.40
N GLN A 132 -23.89 -11.54 -16.06
CA GLN A 132 -24.05 -12.99 -16.28
C GLN A 132 -24.19 -13.77 -14.97
N ALA A 133 -23.39 -13.42 -13.96
CA ALA A 133 -23.49 -14.05 -12.64
C ALA A 133 -24.84 -13.75 -11.97
N MET A 134 -25.37 -12.53 -12.12
CA MET A 134 -26.70 -12.16 -11.63
C MET A 134 -27.82 -12.91 -12.35
N ASP A 135 -27.72 -13.08 -13.67
CA ASP A 135 -28.73 -13.79 -14.47
C ASP A 135 -28.81 -15.27 -14.03
N LEU A 136 -27.65 -15.92 -13.87
CA LEU A 136 -27.57 -17.30 -13.37
C LEU A 136 -28.15 -17.45 -11.96
N LEU A 137 -27.88 -16.50 -11.07
CA LEU A 137 -28.47 -16.50 -9.72
C LEU A 137 -29.99 -16.32 -9.77
N THR A 138 -30.49 -15.54 -10.73
CA THR A 138 -31.93 -15.31 -10.91
C THR A 138 -32.62 -16.59 -11.40
N GLU A 139 -32.03 -17.29 -12.38
CA GLU A 139 -32.51 -18.59 -12.86
C GLU A 139 -32.61 -19.62 -11.71
N VAL A 140 -31.57 -19.72 -10.87
CA VAL A 140 -31.59 -20.59 -9.69
C VAL A 140 -32.73 -20.22 -8.72
N VAL A 141 -33.00 -18.93 -8.52
CA VAL A 141 -34.10 -18.48 -7.66
C VAL A 141 -35.45 -18.83 -8.25
N GLU A 142 -35.63 -18.72 -9.57
CA GLU A 142 -36.85 -19.09 -10.27
C GLU A 142 -37.13 -20.59 -10.14
N GLU A 143 -36.16 -21.45 -10.44
CA GLU A 143 -36.31 -22.91 -10.29
C GLU A 143 -36.67 -23.31 -8.85
N LEU A 144 -36.06 -22.66 -7.85
CA LEU A 144 -36.34 -22.94 -6.45
C LEU A 144 -37.75 -22.50 -6.05
N ARG A 145 -38.27 -21.40 -6.61
CA ARG A 145 -39.64 -20.95 -6.36
C ARG A 145 -40.65 -21.94 -6.92
N GLU A 146 -40.47 -22.39 -8.16
CA GLU A 146 -41.34 -23.38 -8.80
C GLU A 146 -41.43 -24.67 -7.98
N LYS A 147 -40.29 -25.22 -7.56
CA LYS A 147 -40.25 -26.42 -6.69
C LYS A 147 -40.92 -26.19 -5.32
N THR A 148 -40.85 -24.98 -4.77
CA THR A 148 -41.49 -24.66 -3.49
C THR A 148 -43.01 -24.57 -3.63
N GLU A 149 -43.51 -24.13 -4.78
CA GLU A 149 -44.95 -24.06 -5.09
C GLU A 149 -45.52 -25.46 -5.38
N GLU A 150 -44.83 -26.31 -6.13
CA GLU A 150 -45.23 -27.71 -6.37
C GLU A 150 -45.39 -28.51 -5.06
N VAL A 151 -44.49 -28.30 -4.09
CA VAL A 151 -44.55 -28.95 -2.77
C VAL A 151 -45.74 -28.46 -1.93
N LYS A 152 -46.23 -27.23 -2.15
CA LYS A 152 -47.41 -26.69 -1.46
C LYS A 152 -48.73 -27.18 -2.04
N VAL A 153 -48.79 -27.44 -3.35
CA VAL A 153 -50.00 -27.94 -4.03
C VAL A 153 -50.21 -29.44 -3.79
N SER A 154 -49.14 -30.17 -3.43
CA SER A 154 -49.14 -31.62 -3.21
C SER A 154 -49.47 -32.05 -1.76
N LYS A 155 -49.83 -31.11 -0.87
CA LYS A 155 -50.23 -31.34 0.52
C LYS A 155 -51.67 -30.89 0.76
#